data_AF-A0A0L0FKG8-F1
#
_entry.id   AF-A0A0L0FKG8-F1
#
_cell.length_a   1.000
_cell.length_b   1.000
_cell.length_c   1.000
_cell.angle_alpha   90.00
_cell.angle_beta   90.00
_cell.angle_gamma   90.00
#
_symmetry.space_group_name_H-M   'P 1'
#
loop_
_entity.id
_entity.type
_entity.pdbx_description
1 polymer ?
#
loop_
_entity_poly.entity_id
_entity_poly.type
_entity_poly.pdbx_seq_one_letter_code
_entity_poly.pdbx_strand_id
1 'polypeptide(L)'
;MDMVRGIVTKPILFAYIPFRNVLMRLVCQYTGWLTVMEPFPDSNDKQPRKKTEPSLATKIWGGCMYVLTYLASRRTYQLQGGLRHLPVPSLRPTIDKYVESLRPICSEVEMQEIQQGSQQFLSLTGGYVLQTLLVLRSWVVDNYVSDWWGMYVYLSSRDTLLINSNYYGLDYGLEWPTDCQLSRAALLTQTIAKWWDFLEDETVEPLKLRGFIPMCMDQ
;
A
#
# COMPACT_ATOMS: atom_id res chain seq x y z
N MET A 1 40.61 16.53 -0.95
CA MET A 1 39.77 16.75 0.26
C MET A 1 38.54 15.85 0.30
N ASP A 2 38.28 15.06 -0.75
CA ASP A 2 37.07 14.21 -0.87
C ASP A 2 37.20 12.81 -0.24
N MET A 3 38.43 12.33 -0.05
CA MET A 3 38.68 11.01 0.57
C MET A 3 38.34 10.98 2.07
N VAL A 4 38.55 12.10 2.78
CA VAL A 4 38.25 12.22 4.23
C VAL A 4 36.74 12.36 4.47
N ARG A 5 36.01 13.04 3.57
CA ARG A 5 34.54 13.10 3.62
C ARG A 5 33.91 11.73 3.46
N GLY A 6 34.45 10.86 2.60
CA GLY A 6 33.95 9.49 2.38
C GLY A 6 34.18 8.52 3.55
N ILE A 7 35.15 8.78 4.44
CA ILE A 7 35.47 7.90 5.57
C ILE A 7 34.64 8.26 6.81
N VAL A 8 34.32 9.54 7.02
CA VAL A 8 33.53 10.02 8.17
C VAL A 8 32.02 9.94 7.90
N THR A 9 31.57 10.10 6.65
CA THR A 9 30.13 10.01 6.31
C THR A 9 29.59 8.58 6.32
N LYS A 10 30.40 7.59 5.94
CA LYS A 10 30.00 6.16 5.92
C LYS A 10 29.53 5.62 7.27
N PRO A 11 30.25 5.80 8.41
CA PRO A 11 29.80 5.30 9.71
C PRO A 11 28.57 6.03 10.25
N ILE A 12 28.44 7.34 9.97
CA ILE A 12 27.25 8.12 10.38
C ILE A 12 26.01 7.66 9.60
N LEU A 13 26.14 7.44 8.28
CA LEU A 13 25.05 6.85 7.48
C LEU A 13 24.71 5.42 7.93
N PHE A 14 25.71 4.63 8.34
CA PHE A 14 25.54 3.23 8.75
C PHE A 14 24.67 3.09 10.01
N ALA A 15 24.74 4.04 10.95
CA ALA A 15 23.85 4.07 12.11
C ALA A 15 22.52 4.80 11.85
N TYR A 16 22.56 5.86 11.02
CA TYR A 16 21.39 6.70 10.74
C TYR A 16 20.28 5.97 9.96
N ILE A 17 20.63 5.26 8.89
CA ILE A 17 19.65 4.56 8.04
C ILE A 17 18.84 3.51 8.82
N PRO A 18 19.44 2.56 9.56
CA PRO A 18 18.67 1.57 10.31
C PRO A 18 17.84 2.21 11.43
N PHE A 19 18.39 3.20 12.15
CA PHE A 19 17.65 3.95 13.17
C PHE A 19 16.41 4.64 12.58
N ARG A 20 16.59 5.38 11.48
CA ARG A 20 15.50 6.04 10.76
C ARG A 20 14.46 5.02 10.30
N ASN A 21 14.87 3.88 9.77
CA ASN A 21 13.95 2.86 9.29
C ASN A 21 13.12 2.26 10.43
N VAL A 22 13.73 1.95 11.58
CA VAL A 22 13.00 1.47 12.78
C VAL A 22 12.03 2.54 13.27
N LEU A 23 12.49 3.78 13.39
CA LEU A 23 11.64 4.90 13.81
C LEU A 23 10.47 5.10 12.84
N MET A 24 10.72 5.08 11.54
CA MET A 24 9.69 5.21 10.51
C MET A 24 8.67 4.08 10.60
N ARG A 25 9.11 2.83 10.80
CA ARG A 25 8.20 1.69 11.00
C ARG A 25 7.26 1.92 12.18
N LEU A 26 7.79 2.38 13.32
CA LEU A 26 6.98 2.68 14.51
C LEU A 26 5.99 3.81 14.24
N VAL A 27 6.42 4.89 13.58
CA VAL A 27 5.55 6.02 13.27
C VAL A 27 4.46 5.60 12.26
N CYS A 28 4.77 4.75 11.27
CA CYS A 28 3.80 4.20 10.31
C CYS A 28 2.73 3.28 10.93
N GLN A 29 2.90 2.81 12.18
CA GLN A 29 1.87 2.02 12.87
C GLN A 29 0.67 2.86 13.29
N TYR A 30 0.84 4.17 13.50
CA TYR A 30 -0.26 5.05 13.84
C TYR A 30 -1.26 5.13 12.68
N THR A 31 -2.53 4.80 12.95
CA THR A 31 -3.63 4.77 11.97
C THR A 31 -4.63 5.91 12.15
N GLY A 32 -4.45 6.78 13.14
CA GLY A 32 -5.38 7.89 13.42
C GLY A 32 -5.40 8.98 12.35
N TRP A 33 -4.56 8.89 11.31
CA TRP A 33 -4.63 9.73 10.13
C TRP A 33 -5.66 9.24 9.10
N LEU A 34 -6.04 7.96 9.13
CA LEU A 34 -7.05 7.37 8.24
C LEU A 34 -8.44 7.98 8.49
N THR A 35 -8.74 8.38 9.73
CA THR A 35 -10.01 9.05 10.08
C THR A 35 -10.09 10.49 9.58
N VAL A 36 -8.95 11.05 9.17
CA VAL A 36 -8.83 12.38 8.52
C VAL A 36 -8.79 12.21 6.99
N MET A 37 -9.05 11.02 6.46
CA MET A 37 -9.40 10.88 5.05
C MET A 37 -10.80 11.45 4.83
N GLU A 38 -10.91 12.36 3.88
CA GLU A 38 -12.23 12.79 3.41
C GLU A 38 -12.97 11.53 2.92
N PRO A 39 -14.21 11.29 3.37
CA PRO A 39 -15.04 10.26 2.77
C PRO A 39 -15.09 10.48 1.25
N PHE A 40 -15.07 9.40 0.47
CA PHE A 40 -15.36 9.50 -0.96
C PHE A 40 -16.69 10.26 -1.12
N PRO A 41 -16.77 11.26 -2.02
CA PRO A 41 -18.01 12.00 -2.22
C PRO A 41 -19.10 11.01 -2.63
N ASP A 42 -20.12 10.88 -1.78
CA ASP A 42 -21.33 10.17 -2.13
C ASP A 42 -22.05 11.00 -3.19
N SER A 43 -22.31 10.42 -4.36
CA SER A 43 -22.93 11.12 -5.50
C SER A 43 -24.31 11.70 -5.16
N ASN A 44 -24.94 11.25 -4.07
CA ASN A 44 -26.23 11.73 -3.60
C ASN A 44 -26.17 12.76 -2.46
N ASP A 45 -24.98 13.06 -1.93
CA ASP A 45 -24.85 13.93 -0.76
C ASP A 45 -24.59 15.39 -1.18
N LYS A 46 -25.63 16.22 -1.10
CA LYS A 46 -25.57 17.66 -1.46
C LYS A 46 -25.03 18.54 -0.33
N GLN A 47 -24.62 17.97 0.80
CA GLN A 47 -24.08 18.73 1.92
C GLN A 47 -22.57 18.52 2.09
N PRO A 48 -21.76 19.59 2.23
CA PRO A 48 -20.36 19.44 2.60
C PRO A 48 -20.28 18.85 4.00
N ARG A 49 -19.95 17.56 4.14
CA ARG A 49 -19.75 16.92 5.44
C ARG A 49 -18.63 17.66 6.19
N LYS A 50 -18.87 17.98 7.46
CA LYS A 50 -17.94 18.74 8.33
C LYS A 50 -16.52 18.16 8.23
N LYS A 51 -15.57 19.00 7.83
CA LYS A 51 -14.14 18.68 7.84
C LYS A 51 -13.75 18.32 9.28
N THR A 52 -13.44 17.05 9.53
CA THR A 52 -13.00 16.62 10.86
C THR A 52 -11.59 17.15 11.05
N GLU A 53 -11.40 18.06 12.02
CA GLU A 53 -10.07 18.59 12.30
C GLU A 53 -9.15 17.46 12.81
N PRO A 54 -7.91 17.37 12.31
CA PRO A 54 -6.97 16.37 12.78
C PRO A 54 -6.66 16.59 14.27
N SER A 55 -6.64 15.50 15.03
CA SER A 55 -6.24 15.53 16.44
C SER A 55 -4.82 16.07 16.59
N LEU A 56 -4.48 16.65 17.76
CA LEU A 56 -3.12 17.12 18.04
C LEU A 56 -2.09 16.01 17.82
N ALA A 57 -2.41 14.77 18.22
CA ALA A 57 -1.57 13.60 17.98
C ALA A 57 -1.33 13.36 16.48
N THR A 58 -2.36 13.50 15.64
CA THR A 58 -2.24 13.38 14.18
C THR A 58 -1.37 14.48 13.57
N LYS A 59 -1.47 15.71 14.09
CA LYS A 59 -0.64 16.84 13.64
C LYS A 59 0.84 16.62 13.98
N ILE A 60 1.13 16.21 15.22
CA ILE A 60 2.50 15.88 15.68
C ILE A 60 3.07 14.73 14.84
N TRP A 61 2.29 13.65 14.70
CA TRP A 61 2.64 12.50 13.86
C TRP A 61 2.98 12.91 12.42
N GLY A 62 2.13 13.75 11.80
CA GLY A 62 2.34 14.23 10.43
C GLY A 62 3.62 15.04 10.29
N GLY A 63 3.92 15.91 11.27
CA GLY A 63 5.18 16.63 11.35
C GLY A 63 6.39 15.71 11.45
N CYS A 64 6.33 14.69 12.31
CA CYS A 64 7.38 13.68 12.42
C CYS A 64 7.59 12.91 11.12
N MET A 65 6.51 12.43 10.48
CA MET A 65 6.58 11.73 9.19
C MET A 65 7.14 12.59 8.07
N TYR A 66 6.73 13.87 8.02
CA TYR A 66 7.27 14.83 7.07
C TYR A 66 8.78 14.98 7.24
N VAL A 67 9.27 15.17 8.46
CA VAL A 67 10.71 15.27 8.72
C VAL A 67 11.44 13.97 8.33
N LEU A 68 10.92 12.81 8.72
CA LEU A 68 11.57 11.52 8.43
C LEU A 68 11.66 11.20 6.93
N THR A 69 10.64 11.57 6.16
CA THR A 69 10.60 11.33 4.71
C THR A 69 11.26 12.44 3.89
N TYR A 70 11.22 13.69 4.35
CA TYR A 70 11.88 14.82 3.71
C TYR A 70 13.40 14.75 3.84
N LEU A 71 13.91 14.30 5.00
CA LEU A 71 15.34 14.10 5.23
C LEU A 71 15.89 12.84 4.54
N ALA A 72 15.02 11.98 4.02
CA ALA A 72 15.46 10.80 3.27
C ALA A 72 16.02 11.20 1.90
N SER A 73 17.01 10.43 1.43
CA SER A 73 17.49 10.52 0.03
C SER A 73 16.30 10.37 -0.93
N ARG A 74 16.37 11.08 -2.06
CA ARG A 74 15.35 11.03 -3.13
C ARG A 74 15.42 9.76 -3.99
N ARG A 75 16.18 8.75 -3.57
CA ARG A 75 16.28 7.48 -4.30
C ARG A 75 15.01 6.66 -4.17
N THR A 76 14.61 6.01 -5.25
CA THR A 76 13.35 5.27 -5.41
C THR A 76 13.06 4.32 -4.25
N TYR A 77 14.02 3.49 -3.84
CA TYR A 77 13.81 2.45 -2.82
C TYR A 77 14.25 2.85 -1.41
N GLN A 78 14.69 4.09 -1.20
CA GLN A 78 15.28 4.52 0.07
C GLN A 78 14.35 4.36 1.29
N LEU A 79 13.03 4.45 1.06
CA LEU A 79 12.01 4.39 2.10
C LEU A 79 11.50 2.96 2.35
N GLN A 80 11.77 1.99 1.46
CA GLN A 80 11.29 0.60 1.58
C GLN A 80 11.62 0.00 2.94
N GLY A 81 12.86 0.16 3.41
CA GLY A 81 13.32 -0.43 4.66
C GLY A 81 12.58 0.06 5.91
N GLY A 82 11.93 1.23 5.87
CA GLY A 82 11.17 1.74 7.01
C GLY A 82 9.65 1.65 6.85
N LEU A 83 9.14 1.05 5.77
CA LEU A 83 7.71 0.77 5.63
C LEU A 83 7.27 -0.25 6.68
N ARG A 84 6.04 -0.11 7.15
CA ARG A 84 5.44 -1.08 8.07
C ARG A 84 5.10 -2.37 7.31
N HIS A 85 5.26 -3.51 7.98
CA HIS A 85 4.69 -4.77 7.52
C HIS A 85 3.15 -4.67 7.49
N LEU A 86 2.54 -5.46 6.61
CA LEU A 86 1.09 -5.55 6.52
C LEU A 86 0.56 -6.16 7.84
N PRO A 87 -0.27 -5.45 8.62
CA PRO A 87 -0.77 -5.98 9.89
C PRO A 87 -1.80 -7.07 9.66
N VAL A 88 -1.78 -8.09 10.51
CA VAL A 88 -2.84 -9.11 10.55
C VAL A 88 -4.03 -8.55 11.36
N PRO A 89 -5.22 -8.37 10.75
CA PRO A 89 -6.40 -7.89 11.46
C PRO A 89 -6.84 -8.85 12.56
N SER A 90 -7.41 -8.33 13.64
CA SER A 90 -8.00 -9.16 14.70
C SER A 90 -9.15 -10.00 14.15
N LEU A 91 -9.22 -11.28 14.58
CA LEU A 91 -10.18 -12.25 14.06
C LEU A 91 -11.64 -11.80 14.26
N ARG A 92 -12.05 -11.49 15.49
CA ARG A 92 -13.45 -11.15 15.81
C ARG A 92 -13.97 -9.92 15.04
N PRO A 93 -13.32 -8.75 15.06
CA PRO A 93 -13.74 -7.61 14.25
C PRO A 93 -13.77 -7.90 12.74
N THR A 94 -12.91 -8.80 12.24
CA THR A 94 -12.93 -9.23 10.84
C THR A 94 -14.18 -10.04 10.53
N ILE A 95 -14.55 -10.98 11.40
CA ILE A 95 -15.76 -11.78 11.27
C ILE A 95 -17.03 -10.91 11.40
N ASP A 96 -17.05 -9.97 12.33
CA ASP A 96 -18.18 -9.05 12.50
C ASP A 96 -18.41 -8.21 11.23
N LYS A 97 -17.33 -7.69 10.63
CA LYS A 97 -17.38 -6.95 9.35
C LYS A 97 -17.79 -7.85 8.18
N TYR A 98 -17.34 -9.10 8.16
CA TYR A 98 -17.75 -10.09 7.16
C TYR A 98 -19.27 -10.30 7.19
N VAL A 99 -19.84 -10.57 8.36
CA VAL A 99 -21.30 -10.75 8.52
C VAL A 99 -22.05 -9.48 8.13
N GLU A 100 -21.59 -8.30 8.56
CA GLU A 100 -22.24 -7.03 8.22
C GLU A 100 -22.22 -6.76 6.70
N SER A 101 -21.11 -7.10 6.02
CA SER A 101 -20.96 -6.90 4.57
C SER A 101 -21.90 -7.77 3.73
N LEU A 102 -22.37 -8.90 4.28
CA LEU A 102 -23.26 -9.83 3.58
C LEU A 102 -24.74 -9.55 3.81
N ARG A 103 -25.10 -8.79 4.85
CA ARG A 103 -26.49 -8.42 5.14
C ARG A 103 -27.27 -7.84 3.95
N PRO A 104 -26.70 -6.96 3.09
CA PRO A 104 -27.47 -6.42 1.96
C PRO A 104 -27.65 -7.40 0.78
N ILE A 105 -26.97 -8.56 0.78
CA ILE A 105 -26.93 -9.50 -0.34
C ILE A 105 -27.67 -10.80 -0.02
N CYS A 106 -27.62 -11.23 1.24
CA CYS A 106 -28.18 -12.50 1.69
C CYS A 106 -29.62 -12.38 2.21
N SER A 107 -30.40 -13.44 2.02
CA SER A 107 -31.71 -13.61 2.66
C SER A 107 -31.58 -13.84 4.17
N GLU A 108 -32.67 -13.67 4.91
CA GLU A 108 -32.69 -13.90 6.36
C GLU A 108 -32.27 -15.33 6.76
N VAL A 109 -32.64 -16.34 5.96
CA VAL A 109 -32.27 -17.74 6.23
C VAL A 109 -30.76 -17.93 6.05
N GLU A 110 -30.19 -17.45 4.94
CA GLU A 110 -28.74 -17.50 4.69
C GLU A 110 -27.96 -16.71 5.75
N MET A 111 -28.49 -15.56 6.18
CA MET A 111 -27.87 -14.76 7.23
C MET A 111 -27.81 -15.49 8.57
N GLN A 112 -28.84 -16.25 8.93
CA GLN A 112 -28.81 -17.09 10.14
C GLN A 112 -27.74 -18.17 10.04
N GLU A 113 -27.61 -18.85 8.90
CA GLU A 113 -26.58 -19.86 8.67
C GLU A 113 -25.16 -19.26 8.74
N ILE A 114 -24.94 -18.13 8.08
CA ILE A 114 -23.67 -17.39 8.10
C ILE A 114 -23.30 -16.97 9.53
N GLN A 115 -24.26 -16.45 10.29
CA GLN A 115 -24.03 -16.05 11.68
C GLN A 115 -23.66 -17.25 12.56
N GLN A 116 -24.41 -18.36 12.45
CA GLN A 116 -24.12 -19.57 13.21
C GLN A 116 -22.73 -20.13 12.86
N GLY A 117 -22.41 -20.26 11.57
CA GLY A 117 -21.09 -20.72 11.11
C GLY A 117 -19.96 -19.79 11.56
N SER A 118 -20.19 -18.48 11.55
CA SER A 118 -19.23 -17.48 12.04
C SER A 118 -18.97 -17.60 13.55
N GLN A 119 -20.02 -17.77 14.35
CA GLN A 119 -19.89 -18.01 15.80
C GLN A 119 -19.24 -19.36 16.09
N GLN A 120 -19.54 -20.38 15.28
CA GLN A 120 -18.88 -21.67 15.39
C GLN A 120 -17.39 -21.53 15.07
N PHE A 121 -17.00 -20.82 14.02
CA PHE A 121 -15.60 -20.59 13.67
C PHE A 121 -14.83 -19.82 14.75
N LEU A 122 -15.49 -18.86 15.41
CA LEU A 122 -14.92 -18.13 16.55
C LEU A 122 -14.83 -18.99 17.82
N SER A 123 -15.79 -19.89 18.06
CA SER A 123 -15.78 -20.77 19.25
C SER A 123 -14.94 -22.03 19.07
N LEU A 124 -14.75 -22.48 17.82
CA LEU A 124 -13.83 -23.53 17.45
C LEU A 124 -12.39 -23.07 17.69
N THR A 125 -11.57 -23.96 18.26
CA THR A 125 -10.11 -23.77 18.34
C THR A 125 -9.50 -23.48 16.96
N GLY A 126 -10.12 -23.96 15.88
CA GLY A 126 -9.66 -23.75 14.50
C GLY A 126 -9.43 -22.29 14.13
N GLY A 127 -10.39 -21.39 14.38
CA GLY A 127 -10.27 -19.98 13.98
C GLY A 127 -9.10 -19.27 14.66
N TYR A 128 -8.98 -19.43 15.99
CA TYR A 128 -7.88 -18.85 16.75
C TYR A 128 -6.52 -19.50 16.46
N VAL A 129 -6.48 -20.81 16.19
CA VAL A 129 -5.26 -21.50 15.76
C VAL A 129 -4.79 -20.97 14.41
N LEU A 130 -5.68 -20.87 13.42
CA LEU A 130 -5.35 -20.32 12.11
C LEU A 130 -4.88 -18.86 12.19
N GLN A 131 -5.57 -18.04 12.99
CA GLN A 131 -5.15 -16.66 13.27
C GLN A 131 -3.75 -16.61 13.89
N THR A 132 -3.44 -17.51 14.83
CA THR A 132 -2.13 -17.56 15.47
C THR A 132 -1.04 -17.92 14.46
N LEU A 133 -1.29 -18.93 13.61
CA LEU A 133 -0.36 -19.31 12.54
C LEU A 133 -0.15 -18.15 11.54
N LEU A 134 -1.19 -17.40 11.23
CA LEU A 134 -1.12 -16.22 10.36
C LEU A 134 -0.27 -15.10 10.97
N VAL A 135 -0.43 -14.84 12.27
CA VAL A 135 0.41 -13.89 13.02
C VAL A 135 1.86 -14.35 13.03
N LEU A 136 2.13 -15.62 13.32
CA LEU A 136 3.48 -16.17 13.30
C LEU A 136 4.12 -16.03 11.91
N ARG A 137 3.38 -16.31 10.83
CA ARG A 137 3.85 -16.08 9.46
C ARG A 137 4.23 -14.61 9.25
N SER A 138 3.40 -13.67 9.71
CA SER A 138 3.66 -12.23 9.56
C SER A 138 4.93 -11.72 10.24
N TRP A 139 5.53 -12.50 11.15
CA TRP A 139 6.82 -12.17 11.77
C TRP A 139 8.02 -12.62 10.96
N VAL A 140 7.83 -13.60 10.06
CA VAL A 140 8.91 -14.24 9.30
C VAL A 140 9.06 -13.65 7.90
N VAL A 141 7.97 -13.09 7.33
CA VAL A 141 7.97 -12.53 5.97
C VAL A 141 7.60 -11.05 5.98
N ASP A 142 8.09 -10.29 4.99
CA ASP A 142 7.85 -8.85 4.90
C ASP A 142 6.37 -8.51 4.68
N ASN A 143 5.66 -9.37 3.95
CA ASN A 143 4.21 -9.29 3.75
C ASN A 143 3.63 -10.71 3.72
N TYR A 144 2.74 -11.01 4.68
CA TYR A 144 2.22 -12.36 4.85
C TYR A 144 1.27 -12.83 3.73
N VAL A 145 0.79 -11.90 2.89
CA VAL A 145 -0.22 -12.14 1.85
C VAL A 145 0.37 -12.19 0.45
N SER A 146 1.49 -11.52 0.17
CA SER A 146 1.99 -11.32 -1.21
C SER A 146 2.08 -12.61 -2.03
N ASP A 147 2.72 -13.66 -1.52
CA ASP A 147 2.88 -14.94 -2.24
C ASP A 147 1.53 -15.59 -2.54
N TRP A 148 0.62 -15.59 -1.55
CA TRP A 148 -0.72 -16.15 -1.69
C TRP A 148 -1.57 -15.34 -2.66
N TRP A 149 -1.47 -14.01 -2.62
CA TRP A 149 -2.17 -13.14 -3.55
C TRP A 149 -1.73 -13.41 -4.98
N GLY A 150 -0.42 -13.38 -5.24
CA GLY A 150 0.14 -13.68 -6.57
C GLY A 150 -0.32 -15.05 -7.06
N MET A 151 -0.20 -16.07 -6.20
CA MET A 151 -0.56 -17.44 -6.56
C MET A 151 -2.05 -17.61 -6.83
N TYR A 152 -2.92 -17.23 -5.90
CA TYR A 152 -4.34 -17.57 -5.96
C TYR A 152 -5.18 -16.59 -6.77
N VAL A 153 -4.78 -15.32 -6.86
CA VAL A 153 -5.53 -14.33 -7.66
C VAL A 153 -5.14 -14.40 -9.13
N TYR A 154 -3.87 -14.68 -9.45
CA TYR A 154 -3.39 -14.65 -10.83
C TYR A 154 -2.93 -16.01 -11.34
N LEU A 155 -1.98 -16.65 -10.67
CA LEU A 155 -1.28 -17.82 -11.23
C LEU A 155 -2.08 -19.14 -11.17
N SER A 156 -3.13 -19.21 -10.35
CA SER A 156 -3.95 -20.42 -10.18
C SER A 156 -5.09 -20.54 -11.18
N SER A 157 -5.55 -19.41 -11.74
CA SER A 157 -6.65 -19.42 -12.72
C SER A 157 -6.18 -20.03 -14.04
N ARG A 158 -7.06 -20.81 -14.66
CA ARG A 158 -6.85 -21.40 -15.99
C ARG A 158 -7.62 -20.67 -17.09
N ASP A 159 -8.34 -19.61 -16.74
CA ASP A 159 -9.10 -18.81 -17.69
C ASP A 159 -8.17 -17.96 -18.56
N THR A 160 -8.69 -17.48 -19.70
CA THR A 160 -7.90 -16.70 -20.64
C THR A 160 -7.49 -15.35 -20.04
N LEU A 161 -6.19 -15.05 -20.09
CA LEU A 161 -5.63 -13.82 -19.51
C LEU A 161 -6.13 -12.55 -20.21
N LEU A 162 -6.28 -12.61 -21.53
CA LEU A 162 -6.56 -11.44 -22.39
C LEU A 162 -7.81 -10.67 -21.99
N ILE A 163 -8.85 -11.37 -21.54
CA ILE A 163 -10.15 -10.75 -21.20
C ILE A 163 -10.34 -10.71 -19.69
N ASN A 164 -9.96 -11.78 -18.99
CA ASN A 164 -10.37 -11.97 -17.60
C ASN A 164 -9.36 -11.43 -16.57
N SER A 165 -8.14 -11.06 -16.98
CA SER A 165 -7.08 -10.67 -16.03
C SER A 165 -6.30 -9.42 -16.44
N ASN A 166 -5.90 -9.32 -17.72
CA ASN A 166 -5.17 -8.16 -18.20
C ASN A 166 -6.03 -6.91 -18.15
N TYR A 167 -5.47 -5.82 -17.62
CA TYR A 167 -6.05 -4.49 -17.73
C TYR A 167 -5.45 -3.76 -18.94
N TYR A 168 -6.27 -2.94 -19.60
CA TYR A 168 -5.84 -2.15 -20.74
C TYR A 168 -6.09 -0.67 -20.44
N GLY A 169 -5.06 0.14 -20.61
CA GLY A 169 -5.19 1.59 -20.66
C GLY A 169 -5.21 2.03 -22.12
N LEU A 170 -6.18 2.84 -22.49
CA LEU A 170 -6.16 3.55 -23.76
C LEU A 170 -5.50 4.91 -23.52
N ASP A 171 -4.62 5.31 -24.44
CA ASP A 171 -4.12 6.67 -24.47
C ASP A 171 -5.28 7.60 -24.85
N TYR A 172 -5.69 8.46 -23.92
CA TYR A 172 -6.77 9.44 -24.10
C TYR A 172 -6.25 10.76 -24.68
N GLY A 173 -5.13 10.76 -25.39
CA GLY A 173 -4.70 11.88 -26.21
C GLY A 173 -5.75 12.23 -27.26
N LEU A 174 -6.56 13.25 -26.98
CA LEU A 174 -7.53 13.81 -27.94
C LEU A 174 -6.83 14.54 -29.10
N GLU A 175 -5.52 14.82 -28.97
CA GLU A 175 -4.71 15.50 -29.97
C GLU A 175 -3.40 14.73 -30.22
N TRP A 176 -3.15 14.42 -31.49
CA TRP A 176 -1.92 13.77 -31.92
C TRP A 176 -0.98 14.80 -32.53
N PRO A 177 0.30 14.85 -32.10
CA PRO A 177 1.26 15.81 -32.66
C PRO A 177 1.63 15.50 -34.13
N THR A 178 1.34 14.29 -34.61
CA THR A 178 1.59 13.86 -35.99
C THR A 178 0.70 12.67 -36.37
N ASP A 179 0.30 12.60 -37.64
CA ASP A 179 -0.41 11.47 -38.21
C ASP A 179 0.50 10.26 -38.51
N CYS A 180 1.82 10.46 -38.56
CA CYS A 180 2.77 9.38 -38.82
C CYS A 180 2.86 8.40 -37.65
N GLN A 181 2.31 7.20 -37.82
CA GLN A 181 2.33 6.14 -36.80
C GLN A 181 3.74 5.75 -36.38
N LEU A 182 4.68 5.67 -37.33
CA LEU A 182 6.07 5.31 -37.05
C LEU A 182 6.74 6.34 -36.14
N SER A 183 6.52 7.63 -36.38
CA SER A 183 7.05 8.71 -35.54
C SER A 183 6.51 8.62 -34.11
N ARG A 184 5.20 8.34 -33.94
CA ARG A 184 4.60 8.16 -32.61
C ARG A 184 5.16 6.94 -31.89
N ALA A 185 5.29 5.81 -32.58
CA ALA A 185 5.86 4.59 -32.02
C ALA A 185 7.33 4.77 -31.61
N ALA A 186 8.13 5.48 -32.41
CA ALA A 186 9.52 5.80 -32.10
C ALA A 186 9.63 6.67 -30.84
N LEU A 187 8.79 7.71 -30.72
CA LEU A 187 8.76 8.58 -29.53
C LEU A 187 8.32 7.82 -28.27
N LEU A 188 7.28 6.99 -28.37
CA LEU A 188 6.80 6.15 -27.27
C LEU A 188 7.91 5.22 -26.78
N THR A 189 8.56 4.51 -27.71
CA THR A 189 9.66 3.58 -27.40
C THR A 189 10.82 4.31 -26.73
N GLN A 190 11.23 5.47 -27.25
CA GLN A 190 12.29 6.28 -26.64
C GLN A 190 11.91 6.75 -25.24
N THR A 191 10.66 7.16 -25.03
CA THR A 191 10.18 7.65 -23.73
C THR A 191 10.14 6.53 -22.70
N ILE A 192 9.68 5.33 -23.08
CA ILE A 192 9.71 4.14 -22.22
C ILE A 192 11.15 3.76 -21.86
N ALA A 193 12.07 3.78 -22.83
CA ALA A 193 13.49 3.48 -22.56
C ALA A 193 14.11 4.48 -21.57
N LYS A 194 13.84 5.79 -21.72
CA LYS A 194 14.30 6.79 -20.75
C LYS A 194 13.69 6.59 -19.37
N TRP A 195 12.42 6.19 -19.30
CA TRP A 195 11.76 5.87 -18.04
C TRP A 195 12.40 4.66 -17.36
N TRP A 196 12.76 3.63 -18.14
CA TRP A 196 13.53 2.49 -17.66
C TRP A 196 14.85 2.93 -17.04
N ASP A 197 15.62 3.78 -17.72
CA ASP A 197 16.89 4.30 -17.20
C ASP A 197 16.70 5.01 -15.84
N PHE A 198 15.64 5.82 -15.70
CA PHE A 198 15.34 6.49 -14.42
C PHE A 198 15.06 5.52 -13.26
N LEU A 199 14.40 4.39 -13.55
CA LEU A 199 14.10 3.35 -12.56
C LEU A 199 15.35 2.58 -12.16
N GLU A 200 16.17 2.14 -13.13
CA GLU A 200 17.43 1.43 -12.88
C GLU A 200 18.42 2.30 -12.10
N ASP A 201 18.49 3.60 -12.41
CA ASP A 201 19.34 4.54 -11.69
C ASP A 201 18.77 4.94 -10.31
N GLU A 202 17.60 4.41 -9.92
CA GLU A 202 16.85 4.75 -8.71
C GLU A 202 16.60 6.27 -8.55
N THR A 203 16.40 6.99 -9.66
CA THR A 203 16.25 8.45 -9.66
C THR A 203 14.80 8.92 -9.58
N VAL A 204 13.84 7.99 -9.70
CA VAL A 204 12.41 8.27 -9.52
C VAL A 204 12.15 8.59 -8.06
N GLU A 205 11.50 9.73 -7.80
CA GLU A 205 11.16 10.13 -6.44
C GLU A 205 10.22 9.09 -5.78
N PRO A 206 10.48 8.67 -4.53
CA PRO A 206 9.58 7.78 -3.81
C PRO A 206 8.16 8.34 -3.75
N LEU A 207 7.19 7.49 -4.08
CA LEU A 207 5.78 7.82 -3.99
C LEU A 207 5.40 8.11 -2.54
N LYS A 208 4.75 9.26 -2.32
CA LYS A 208 4.27 9.67 -1.01
C LYS A 208 2.80 10.08 -1.09
N LEU A 209 1.95 9.42 -0.31
CA LEU A 209 0.58 9.87 -0.12
C LEU A 209 0.58 11.20 0.65
N ARG A 210 -0.16 12.20 0.15
CA ARG A 210 -0.18 13.58 0.67
C ARG A 210 1.22 14.24 0.76
N GLY A 211 2.19 13.75 0.00
CA GLY A 211 3.54 14.29 -0.07
C GLY A 211 4.49 13.90 1.09
N PHE A 212 4.02 13.15 2.09
CA PHE A 212 4.86 12.78 3.25
C PHE A 212 4.63 11.38 3.84
N ILE A 213 3.57 10.66 3.44
CA ILE A 213 3.35 9.28 3.89
C ILE A 213 3.98 8.36 2.84
N PRO A 214 5.07 7.65 3.14
CA PRO A 214 5.79 6.87 2.15
C PRO A 214 4.95 5.67 1.71
N MET A 215 4.98 5.38 0.41
CA MET A 215 4.34 4.22 -0.20
C MET A 215 5.41 3.22 -0.65
N CYS A 216 4.99 1.97 -0.84
CA CYS A 216 5.84 0.95 -1.45
C CYS A 216 6.09 1.27 -2.92
N MET A 217 7.33 1.11 -3.38
CA MET A 217 7.81 1.30 -4.76
C MET A 217 8.19 -0.02 -5.45
N ASP A 218 7.77 -1.15 -4.90
CA ASP A 218 8.14 -2.50 -5.38
C ASP A 218 7.35 -2.95 -6.63
N GLN A 219 6.29 -2.21 -7.00
CA GLN A 219 5.52 -2.39 -8.24
C GLN A 219 6.12 -1.57 -9.38
#